data_AF-A0A7X6AUB3-F1
#
_entry.id   AF-A0A7X6AUB3-F1
#
_cell.length_a   1.000
_cell.length_b   1.000
_cell.length_c   1.000
_cell.angle_alpha   90.00
_cell.angle_beta   90.00
_cell.angle_gamma   90.00
#
_symmetry.space_group_name_H-M   'P 1'
#
loop_
_entity.id
_entity.type
_entity.pdbx_description
1 polymer ?
#
loop_
_entity_poly.entity_id
_entity_poly.type
_entity_poly.pdbx_seq_one_letter_code
_entity_poly.pdbx_strand_id
1 'polypeptide(L)' 'SKKDPDMATARTRTNKVVHVPGRFEPGRFLHASIERAAPSHLVGTVVP' A
#
# COMPACT_ATOMS: atom_id res chain seq x y z
N SER A 1 2.79 16.38 10.61
CA SER A 1 2.40 15.32 9.66
C SER A 1 3.04 14.02 10.11
N LYS A 2 2.33 13.19 10.88
CA LYS A 2 2.90 11.98 11.49
C LYS A 2 2.55 10.81 10.58
N LYS A 3 3.43 10.50 9.63
CA LYS A 3 3.28 9.29 8.82
C LYS A 3 3.45 8.10 9.75
N ASP A 4 2.51 7.16 9.69
CA ASP A 4 2.58 5.92 10.43
C ASP A 4 3.76 5.08 9.90
N PRO A 5 4.80 4.79 10.70
CA PRO A 5 5.96 4.02 10.25
C PRO A 5 5.61 2.57 9.93
N ASP A 6 4.44 2.09 10.37
CA ASP A 6 3.95 0.75 10.12
C ASP A 6 2.91 0.72 8.99
N MET A 7 2.79 1.81 8.23
CA MET A 7 1.99 1.89 7.01
C MET A 7 2.87 2.17 5.79
N ALA A 8 3.18 1.14 5.02
CA ALA A 8 3.92 1.30 3.78
C ALA A 8 3.08 2.02 2.72
N THR A 9 3.73 2.89 1.97
CA THR A 9 3.15 3.53 0.78
C THR A 9 3.78 2.90 -0.46
N ALA A 10 2.95 2.29 -1.30
CA ALA A 10 3.36 1.63 -2.53
C ALA A 10 2.51 2.13 -3.72
N ARG A 11 2.78 1.58 -4.90
CA ARG A 11 1.97 1.82 -6.10
C ARG A 11 1.55 0.51 -6.76
N THR A 12 0.34 0.49 -7.29
CA THR A 12 -0.16 -0.61 -8.12
C THR A 12 0.49 -0.58 -9.51
N ARG A 13 0.32 -1.66 -10.29
CA ARG A 13 0.71 -1.71 -11.71
C ARG A 13 0.08 -0.60 -12.56
N THR A 14 -1.11 -0.12 -12.17
CA THR A 14 -1.81 1.01 -12.82
C THR A 14 -1.41 2.36 -12.24
N ASN A 15 -0.31 2.43 -11.49
CA ASN A 15 0.27 3.64 -10.92
C ASN A 15 -0.62 4.34 -9.86
N LYS A 16 -1.61 3.64 -9.28
CA LYS A 16 -2.38 4.17 -8.14
C LYS A 16 -1.59 4.01 -6.85
N VAL A 17 -1.62 5.05 -6.00
CA VAL A 17 -1.07 4.99 -4.64
C VAL A 17 -1.90 4.01 -3.81
N VAL A 18 -1.23 3.12 -3.09
CA VAL A 18 -1.86 2.19 -2.15
C VAL A 18 -1.11 2.24 -0.82
N HIS A 19 -1.86 2.27 0.29
CA HIS A 19 -1.31 2.08 1.62
C HIS A 19 -1.58 0.65 2.08
N VAL A 20 -0.53 -0.01 2.56
CA VAL A 20 -0.61 -1.37 3.12
C VAL A 20 0.07 -1.41 4.48
N PRO A 21 -0.51 -2.11 5.47
CA PRO A 21 0.11 -2.24 6.78
C PRO A 21 1.38 -3.11 6.68
N GLY A 22 2.41 -2.72 7.43
CA GLY A 22 3.71 -3.38 7.50
C GLY A 22 4.86 -2.56 6.92
N ARG A 23 6.06 -3.14 7.04
CA ARG A 23 7.30 -2.59 6.50
C ARG A 23 7.83 -3.53 5.43
N PHE A 24 8.17 -2.97 4.27
CA PHE A 24 8.63 -3.74 3.12
C PHE A 24 9.80 -3.02 2.46
N GLU A 25 10.76 -3.80 1.96
CA GLU A 25 11.91 -3.26 1.24
C GLU A 25 11.46 -2.52 -0.03
N PRO A 26 11.98 -1.30 -0.29
CA PRO A 26 11.71 -0.58 -1.54
C PRO A 26 12.10 -1.42 -2.78
N GLY A 27 11.29 -1.35 -3.82
CA GLY A 27 11.52 -2.10 -5.07
C GLY A 27 11.05 -3.56 -5.05
N ARG A 28 10.65 -4.09 -3.90
CA ARG A 28 10.01 -5.41 -3.81
C ARG A 28 8.58 -5.36 -4.37
N PHE A 29 8.23 -6.31 -5.22
CA PHE A 29 6.84 -6.52 -5.62
C PHE A 29 6.07 -7.28 -4.54
N LEU A 30 4.83 -6.84 -4.28
CA LEU A 30 3.92 -7.41 -3.30
C LEU A 30 2.59 -7.74 -3.99
N HIS A 31 1.98 -8.86 -3.62
CA HIS A 31 0.58 -9.11 -3.91
C HIS A 31 -0.26 -8.50 -2.79
N ALA A 32 -1.28 -7.72 -3.15
CA ALA A 32 -2.14 -7.05 -2.19
C ALA A 32 -3.61 -7.19 -2.60
N SER A 33 -4.46 -7.43 -1.62
CA SER A 33 -5.91 -7.35 -1.76
C SER A 33 -6.36 -5.93 -1.42
N ILE A 34 -7.15 -5.29 -2.29
CA ILE A 34 -7.68 -3.95 -2.05
C ILE A 34 -8.99 -4.07 -1.27
N GLU A 35 -9.03 -3.43 -0.10
CA GLU A 35 -10.18 -3.49 0.81
C GLU A 35 -11.02 -2.21 0.73
N ARG A 36 -10.39 -1.06 0.48
CA ARG A 36 -11.07 0.23 0.39
C ARG A 36 -10.42 1.13 -0.65
N ALA A 37 -11.26 1.90 -1.36
CA ALA A 37 -10.83 2.99 -2.22
C ALA A 37 -11.19 4.34 -1.57
N ALA A 38 -10.18 5.15 -1.26
CA ALA A 38 -10.33 6.55 -0.91
C ALA A 38 -10.24 7.42 -2.18
N PRO A 39 -10.63 8.71 -2.14
CA PRO A 39 -10.63 9.56 -3.34
C PRO A 39 -9.28 9.67 -4.06
N SER A 40 -8.17 9.60 -3.31
CA SER A 40 -6.81 9.80 -3.85
C SER A 40 -5.89 8.59 -3.75
N HIS A 41 -6.29 7.54 -3.03
CA HIS A 41 -5.45 6.38 -2.77
C HIS A 41 -6.29 5.14 -2.47
N LEU A 42 -5.66 3.99 -2.54
CA LEU A 42 -6.22 2.70 -2.14
C LEU A 42 -5.69 2.32 -0.76
N VAL A 43 -6.45 1.49 -0.05
CA VAL A 43 -6.04 0.82 1.18
C VAL A 43 -6.27 -0.67 1.00
N GLY A 44 -5.29 -1.47 1.41
CA GLY A 44 -5.37 -2.91 1.30
C GLY A 44 -4.40 -3.62 2.23
N THR A 45 -4.36 -4.93 2.11
CA THR A 45 -3.49 -5.82 2.89
C THR A 45 -2.65 -6.67 1.94
N VAL A 46 -1.42 -6.99 2.37
CA VAL A 46 -0.56 -7.91 1.63
C VAL A 46 -1.07 -9.33 1.82
N VAL A 47 -1.15 -10.07 0.71
CA VAL A 47 -1.54 -11.49 0.71
C VAL A 47 -0.34 -12.36 0.33
N PRO A 48 -0.28 -13.61 0.82
CA PRO A 48 0.77 -14.56 0.47
C PRO A 48 0.87 -14.85 -1.03
#